data_AF-A0A9X0U727-F1
#
_entry.id   AF-A0A9X0U727-F1
#
_cell.length_a   1.000
_cell.length_b   1.000
_cell.length_c   1.000
_cell.angle_alpha   90.00
_cell.angle_beta   90.00
_cell.angle_gamma   90.00
#
_symmetry.space_group_name_H-M   'P 1'
#
loop_
_entity.id
_entity.type
_entity.pdbx_description
1 polymer ?
#
loop_
_entity_poly.entity_id
_entity_poly.type
_entity_poly.pdbx_seq_one_letter_code
_entity_poly.pdbx_strand_id
1 'polypeptide(L)'
;MTSRQKTGVHVSVPLPPEVAKEVLDVAGLCEHKNYVFWNRKDGKPKAAVDVWERAFRRVFRAAGIAGGHSHQLRDTFAVSLLQKGIPLEEVSKLLGHTSIKTTEKSYAPWVAARQERLDGLVIGTFGQGLMK
;
A
#
# COMPACT_ATOMS: atom_id res chain seq x y z
N MET A 1 7.14 -10.38 -14.84
CA MET A 1 6.42 -11.09 -13.74
C MET A 1 7.27 -10.95 -12.47
N THR A 2 6.80 -10.23 -11.45
CA THR A 2 7.60 -9.94 -10.24
C THR A 2 7.45 -11.07 -9.21
N SER A 3 8.54 -11.74 -8.85
CA SER A 3 8.59 -12.74 -7.78
C SER A 3 9.10 -12.08 -6.48
N ARG A 4 8.33 -12.15 -5.38
CA ARG A 4 8.74 -11.62 -4.07
C ARG A 4 9.60 -12.65 -3.31
N GLN A 5 10.62 -12.16 -2.62
CA GLN A 5 11.62 -12.98 -1.92
C GLN A 5 11.10 -13.83 -0.74
N LYS A 6 9.95 -13.51 -0.13
CA LYS A 6 9.58 -14.08 1.19
C LYS A 6 8.33 -14.97 1.22
N THR A 7 7.35 -14.78 0.35
CA THR A 7 6.04 -15.44 0.48
C THR A 7 5.52 -16.13 -0.77
N GLY A 8 6.15 -15.94 -1.94
CA GLY A 8 5.68 -16.52 -3.20
C GLY A 8 4.33 -15.98 -3.70
N VAL A 9 3.65 -15.11 -2.93
CA VAL A 9 2.36 -14.53 -3.31
C VAL A 9 2.58 -13.46 -4.37
N HIS A 10 2.04 -13.70 -5.56
CA HIS A 10 2.00 -12.71 -6.63
C HIS A 10 0.95 -11.64 -6.31
N VAL A 11 1.35 -10.39 -6.50
CA VAL A 11 0.50 -9.22 -6.32
C VAL A 11 0.70 -8.30 -7.50
N SER A 12 -0.41 -7.85 -8.08
CA SER A 12 -0.43 -6.77 -9.06
C SER A 12 -1.23 -5.62 -8.45
N VAL A 13 -0.65 -4.43 -8.44
CA VAL A 13 -1.31 -3.21 -7.99
C VAL A 13 -1.24 -2.19 -9.12
N PRO A 14 -2.38 -1.69 -9.62
CA PRO A 14 -2.37 -0.66 -10.65
C PRO A 14 -1.76 0.63 -10.09
N LEU A 15 -0.95 1.29 -10.91
CA LEU A 15 -0.42 2.62 -10.61
C LEU A 15 -1.30 3.67 -11.30
N PRO A 16 -1.48 4.86 -10.70
CA PRO A 16 -2.06 5.99 -11.41
C PRO A 16 -1.32 6.26 -12.73
N PRO A 17 -2.02 6.60 -13.83
CA PRO A 17 -1.39 6.76 -15.14
C PRO A 17 -0.21 7.73 -15.15
N GLU A 18 -0.33 8.85 -14.44
CA GLU A 18 0.73 9.86 -14.34
C GLU A 18 1.99 9.30 -13.68
N VAL A 19 1.83 8.52 -12.61
CA VAL A 19 2.94 7.86 -11.90
C VAL A 19 3.55 6.77 -12.78
N ALA A 20 2.72 6.00 -13.50
CA ALA A 20 3.21 4.99 -14.42
C ALA A 20 4.06 5.62 -15.55
N LYS A 21 3.64 6.77 -16.07
CA LYS A 21 4.39 7.54 -17.06
C LYS A 21 5.74 7.99 -16.50
N GLU A 22 5.78 8.63 -15.34
CA GLU A 22 7.04 9.07 -14.71
C GLU A 22 8.00 7.90 -14.47
N VAL A 23 7.47 6.76 -14.02
CA VAL A 23 8.27 5.54 -13.81
C VAL A 23 8.86 5.02 -15.12
N LEU A 24 8.09 5.06 -16.22
CA LEU A 24 8.56 4.65 -17.54
C LEU A 24 9.59 5.63 -18.12
N ASP A 25 9.39 6.93 -17.92
CA ASP A 25 10.34 7.96 -18.35
C ASP A 25 11.69 7.76 -17.65
N VAL A 26 11.68 7.51 -16.33
CA VAL A 26 12.90 7.20 -15.56
C VAL A 26 13.52 5.86 -15.98
N ALA A 27 12.70 4.84 -16.27
CA ALA A 27 13.19 3.55 -16.75
C ALA A 27 13.84 3.66 -18.14
N GLY A 28 13.31 4.51 -19.02
CA GLY A 28 13.87 4.78 -20.35
C GLY A 28 15.24 5.47 -20.30
N LEU A 29 15.52 6.20 -19.21
CA LEU A 29 16.83 6.81 -18.94
C LEU A 29 17.82 5.84 -18.27
N CYS A 30 17.39 4.65 -17.87
CA CYS A 30 18.22 3.68 -17.16
C CYS A 30 18.83 2.64 -18.11
N GLU A 31 20.15 2.49 -18.08
CA GLU A 31 20.86 1.42 -18.79
C GLU A 31 20.67 0.02 -18.14
N HIS A 32 20.09 -0.03 -16.93
CA HIS A 32 19.98 -1.26 -16.15
C HIS A 32 18.78 -2.11 -16.57
N LYS A 33 19.05 -3.24 -17.24
CA LYS A 33 18.04 -4.09 -17.90
C LYS A 33 16.99 -4.74 -17.00
N ASN A 34 17.29 -4.95 -15.71
CA ASN A 34 16.46 -5.78 -14.82
C ASN A 34 15.75 -5.03 -13.68
N TYR A 35 16.09 -3.76 -13.42
CA TYR A 35 15.57 -3.01 -12.28
C TYR A 35 15.32 -1.56 -12.67
N VAL A 36 14.13 -1.06 -12.35
CA VAL A 36 13.80 0.36 -12.49
C VAL A 36 14.52 1.19 -11.43
N PHE A 37 14.57 0.68 -10.19
CA PHE A 37 15.27 1.34 -9.07
C PHE A 37 16.54 0.58 -8.72
N TRP A 38 17.70 1.21 -8.91
CA TRP A 38 19.01 0.60 -8.70
C TRP A 38 20.05 1.65 -8.28
N ASN A 39 21.17 1.21 -7.70
CA ASN A 39 22.29 2.10 -7.40
C ASN A 39 23.27 2.15 -8.59
N ARG A 40 23.47 3.35 -9.17
CA ARG A 40 24.41 3.56 -10.30
C ARG A 40 25.83 3.08 -10.01
N LYS A 41 26.31 3.19 -8.77
CA LYS A 41 27.67 2.79 -8.41
C LYS A 41 27.89 1.28 -8.43
N ASP A 42 26.90 0.51 -7.96
CA ASP A 42 27.12 -0.93 -7.68
C ASP A 42 26.27 -1.85 -8.56
N GLY A 43 25.35 -1.31 -9.38
CA GLY A 43 24.42 -2.10 -10.21
C GLY A 43 23.38 -2.88 -9.39
N LYS A 44 23.39 -2.76 -8.06
CA LYS A 44 22.62 -3.62 -7.15
C LYS A 44 21.34 -2.93 -6.64
N PRO A 45 20.24 -3.66 -6.45
CA PRO A 45 19.01 -3.13 -5.86
C PRO A 45 19.14 -2.87 -4.35
N LYS A 46 20.01 -3.61 -3.64
CA LYS A 46 20.11 -3.54 -2.17
C LYS A 46 20.65 -2.20 -1.68
N ALA A 47 21.62 -1.62 -2.39
CA ALA A 47 22.13 -0.28 -2.08
C ALA A 47 21.09 0.83 -2.37
N ALA A 48 20.05 0.55 -3.17
CA ALA A 48 18.98 1.50 -3.43
C ALA A 48 18.10 1.71 -2.18
N VAL A 49 17.83 0.67 -1.38
CA VAL A 49 16.94 0.78 -0.20
C VAL A 49 17.45 1.84 0.79
N ASP A 50 18.74 1.80 1.16
CA ASP A 50 19.34 2.76 2.10
C ASP A 50 19.42 4.19 1.53
N VAL A 51 19.60 4.30 0.21
CA VAL A 51 19.58 5.60 -0.49
C VAL A 51 18.18 6.19 -0.45
N TRP A 52 17.17 5.38 -0.79
CA TRP A 52 15.76 5.80 -0.81
C TRP A 52 15.25 6.10 0.58
N GLU A 53 15.64 5.33 1.61
CA GLU A 53 15.23 5.62 2.98
C GLU A 53 15.78 6.96 3.46
N ARG A 54 17.04 7.28 3.12
CA ARG A 54 17.61 8.61 3.39
C ARG A 54 16.90 9.72 2.62
N ALA A 55 16.44 9.46 1.39
CA ALA A 55 15.65 10.41 0.62
C ALA A 55 14.28 10.64 1.28
N PHE A 56 13.56 9.57 1.64
CA PHE A 56 12.28 9.65 2.34
C PHE A 56 12.38 10.41 3.66
N ARG A 57 13.42 10.20 4.48
CA ARG A 57 13.63 10.98 5.71
C ARG A 57 13.71 12.48 5.46
N ARG A 58 14.28 12.92 4.32
CA ARG A 58 14.31 14.34 3.95
C ARG A 58 12.92 14.83 3.58
N VAL A 59 12.16 14.04 2.81
CA VAL A 59 10.78 14.35 2.45
C VAL A 59 9.90 14.47 3.69
N PHE A 60 9.96 13.51 4.61
CA PHE A 60 9.22 13.55 5.87
C PHE A 60 9.58 14.76 6.72
N ARG A 61 10.88 15.08 6.84
CA ARG A 61 11.33 16.28 7.57
C ARG A 61 10.81 17.56 6.92
N ALA A 62 10.88 17.67 5.60
CA ALA A 62 10.37 18.84 4.87
C ALA A 62 8.84 18.98 5.02
N ALA A 63 8.12 17.87 5.13
CA ALA A 63 6.68 17.83 5.40
C ALA A 63 6.32 18.03 6.88
N GLY A 64 7.29 18.24 7.78
CA GLY A 64 7.03 18.39 9.23
C GLY A 64 6.63 17.09 9.95
N ILE A 65 6.85 15.93 9.33
CA ILE A 65 6.50 14.62 9.89
C ILE A 65 7.67 14.09 10.71
N ALA A 66 7.52 14.13 12.04
CA ALA A 66 8.51 13.58 12.97
C ALA A 66 8.50 12.05 12.96
N GLY A 67 9.69 11.43 12.88
CA GLY A 67 9.84 9.97 12.93
C GLY A 67 9.31 9.22 11.70
N GLY A 68 9.08 9.93 10.58
CA GLY A 68 8.49 9.33 9.40
C GLY A 68 9.37 8.26 8.74
N HIS A 69 8.75 7.16 8.29
CA HIS A 69 9.43 6.08 7.58
C HIS A 69 8.60 5.55 6.39
N SER A 70 9.28 4.97 5.40
CA SER A 70 8.66 4.55 4.12
C SER A 70 7.49 3.58 4.29
N HIS A 71 7.51 2.72 5.32
CA HIS A 71 6.40 1.80 5.59
C HIS A 71 5.08 2.52 5.91
N GLN A 72 5.10 3.74 6.46
CA GLN A 72 3.88 4.51 6.73
C GLN A 72 3.12 4.88 5.44
N LEU A 73 3.81 4.99 4.30
CA LEU A 73 3.16 5.20 3.01
C LEU A 73 2.31 3.99 2.62
N ARG A 74 2.77 2.78 2.94
CA ARG A 74 2.01 1.54 2.75
C ARG A 74 0.83 1.47 3.70
N ASP A 75 1.00 1.92 4.95
CA ASP A 75 -0.10 1.99 5.91
C ASP A 75 -1.18 2.97 5.46
N THR A 76 -0.76 4.13 4.93
CA THR A 76 -1.65 5.13 4.34
C THR A 76 -2.47 4.55 3.18
N PHE A 77 -1.82 3.79 2.28
CA PHE A 77 -2.51 3.08 1.20
C PHE A 77 -3.57 2.11 1.74
N ALA A 78 -3.20 1.27 2.73
CA ALA A 78 -4.13 0.30 3.31
C ALA A 78 -5.34 0.98 3.98
N VAL A 79 -5.10 1.98 4.84
CA VAL A 79 -6.16 2.70 5.55
C VAL A 79 -7.06 3.45 4.57
N SER A 80 -6.51 4.09 3.54
CA SER A 80 -7.31 4.81 2.53
C SER A 80 -8.28 3.89 1.78
N LEU A 81 -7.85 2.68 1.40
CA LEU A 81 -8.72 1.71 0.74
C LEU A 81 -9.84 1.21 1.67
N LEU A 82 -9.51 0.95 2.94
CA LEU A 82 -10.49 0.51 3.94
C LEU A 82 -11.53 1.60 4.23
N GLN A 83 -11.09 2.87 4.31
CA GLN A 83 -12.00 4.02 4.47
C GLN A 83 -12.93 4.20 3.26
N LYS A 84 -12.49 3.84 2.06
CA LYS A 84 -13.31 3.80 0.84
C LYS A 84 -14.24 2.57 0.77
N GLY A 85 -14.27 1.75 1.82
CA GLY A 85 -15.16 0.61 1.93
C GLY A 85 -14.66 -0.66 1.25
N ILE A 86 -13.42 -0.69 0.75
CA ILE A 86 -12.85 -1.91 0.16
C ILE A 86 -12.70 -2.98 1.27
N PRO A 87 -13.14 -4.23 1.04
CA PRO A 87 -13.06 -5.29 2.03
C PRO A 87 -11.63 -5.55 2.52
N LEU A 88 -11.50 -5.89 3.80
CA LEU A 88 -10.22 -6.20 4.44
C LEU A 88 -9.46 -7.33 3.71
N GLU A 89 -10.18 -8.33 3.20
CA GLU A 89 -9.60 -9.42 2.42
C GLU A 89 -8.94 -8.92 1.13
N GLU A 90 -9.61 -8.03 0.39
CA GLU A 90 -9.08 -7.47 -0.85
C GLU A 90 -7.87 -6.60 -0.60
N VAL A 91 -7.93 -5.75 0.43
CA VAL A 91 -6.77 -4.94 0.87
C VAL A 91 -5.61 -5.86 1.29
N SER A 92 -5.89 -6.95 1.99
CA SER A 92 -4.87 -7.95 2.38
C SER A 92 -4.17 -8.57 1.16
N LYS A 93 -4.92 -8.87 0.09
CA LYS A 93 -4.37 -9.40 -1.17
C LYS A 93 -3.53 -8.35 -1.90
N LEU A 94 -3.99 -7.10 -1.98
CA LEU A 94 -3.24 -5.98 -2.56
C LEU A 94 -1.94 -5.67 -1.80
N LEU A 95 -1.92 -5.92 -0.50
CA LEU A 95 -0.72 -5.81 0.32
C LEU A 95 0.20 -7.02 0.15
N GLY A 96 -0.30 -8.17 -0.32
CA GLY A 96 0.46 -9.42 -0.41
C GLY A 96 0.69 -10.08 0.94
N HIS A 97 -0.24 -9.88 1.88
CA HIS A 97 -0.22 -10.59 3.14
C HIS A 97 -0.76 -12.01 2.93
N THR A 98 -0.04 -13.00 3.46
CA THR A 98 -0.47 -14.42 3.42
C THR A 98 -1.64 -14.72 4.36
N SER A 99 -1.86 -13.84 5.34
CA SER A 99 -2.96 -13.95 6.29
C SER A 99 -3.68 -12.63 6.43
N ILE A 100 -5.02 -12.68 6.32
CA ILE A 100 -5.90 -11.52 6.55
C ILE A 100 -5.76 -11.02 8.00
N LYS A 101 -5.45 -11.90 8.95
CA LYS A 101 -5.25 -11.54 10.37
C LYS A 101 -4.15 -10.48 10.56
N THR A 102 -3.12 -10.50 9.73
CA THR A 102 -2.05 -9.47 9.76
C THR A 102 -2.61 -8.10 9.38
N THR A 103 -3.41 -8.05 8.32
CA THR A 103 -4.08 -6.84 7.84
C THR A 103 -5.10 -6.33 8.87
N GLU A 104 -5.86 -7.24 9.46
CA GLU A 104 -6.83 -6.93 10.51
C GLU A 104 -6.15 -6.27 11.72
N LYS A 105 -5.15 -6.95 12.30
CA LYS A 105 -4.44 -6.47 13.48
C LYS A 105 -3.79 -5.10 13.25
N SER A 106 -3.26 -4.87 12.04
CA SER A 106 -2.50 -3.66 11.73
C SER A 106 -3.40 -2.46 11.44
N TYR A 107 -4.55 -2.68 10.78
CA TYR A 107 -5.33 -1.59 10.21
C TYR A 107 -6.75 -1.44 10.76
N ALA A 108 -7.36 -2.50 11.29
CA ALA A 108 -8.73 -2.41 11.82
C ALA A 108 -8.92 -1.31 12.89
N PRO A 109 -7.96 -1.04 13.81
CA PRO A 109 -8.10 0.04 14.79
C PRO A 109 -8.17 1.45 14.19
N TRP A 110 -7.72 1.64 12.95
CA TRP A 110 -7.55 2.95 12.32
C TRP A 110 -8.69 3.32 11.36
N VAL A 111 -9.75 2.51 11.30
CA VAL A 111 -10.85 2.68 10.35
C VAL A 111 -12.19 2.78 11.09
N ALA A 112 -12.41 3.90 11.78
CA ALA A 112 -13.67 4.18 12.47
C ALA A 112 -14.89 4.12 11.53
N ALA A 113 -14.73 4.60 10.30
CA ALA A 113 -15.72 4.52 9.22
C ALA A 113 -16.20 3.08 8.93
N ARG A 114 -15.40 2.06 9.26
CA ARG A 114 -15.80 0.66 9.11
C ARG A 114 -16.90 0.31 10.12
N GLN A 115 -16.78 0.76 11.37
CA GLN A 115 -17.78 0.50 12.40
C GLN A 115 -19.08 1.23 12.08
N GLU A 116 -19.01 2.51 11.73
CA GLU A 116 -20.19 3.31 11.33
C GLU A 116 -20.96 2.66 10.17
N ARG A 117 -20.24 2.13 9.17
CA ARG A 117 -20.85 1.41 8.06
C ARG A 117 -21.53 0.11 8.50
N LEU A 118 -20.89 -0.65 9.40
CA LEU A 118 -21.47 -1.88 9.95
C LEU A 118 -22.74 -1.59 10.74
N ASP A 119 -22.72 -0.54 11.57
CA ASP A 119 -23.88 -0.10 12.34
C ASP A 119 -25.02 0.29 11.41
N GLY A 120 -24.75 1.06 10.34
CA GLY A 120 -25.74 1.40 9.32
C GLY A 120 -26.35 0.20 8.60
N LEU A 121 -25.53 -0.82 8.28
CA LEU A 121 -26.01 -2.06 7.68
C LEU A 121 -26.94 -2.83 8.62
N VAL A 122 -26.58 -2.94 9.90
CA VAL A 122 -27.42 -3.59 10.92
C VAL A 122 -28.73 -2.83 11.10
N ILE A 123 -28.67 -1.51 11.27
CA ILE A 123 -29.86 -0.66 11.43
C ILE A 123 -30.80 -0.79 10.23
N GLY A 124 -30.25 -0.86 9.01
CA GLY A 124 -31.04 -1.06 7.78
C GLY A 124 -31.82 -2.38 7.76
N THR A 125 -31.38 -3.43 8.48
CA THR A 125 -32.11 -4.70 8.52
C THR A 125 -33.39 -4.64 9.36
N PHE A 126 -33.49 -3.71 10.32
CA PHE A 126 -34.61 -3.67 11.27
C PHE A 126 -35.96 -3.32 10.62
N GLY A 127 -35.96 -2.65 9.45
CA GLY A 127 -37.19 -2.25 8.74
C GLY A 127 -37.62 -3.15 7.58
N GLN A 128 -36.79 -4.09 7.14
CA GLN A 128 -37.07 -4.89 5.92
C GLN A 128 -37.87 -6.19 6.17
N GLY A 129 -38.20 -6.49 7.43
CA GLY A 129 -38.89 -7.73 7.82
C GLY A 129 -40.41 -7.65 8.00
N LEU A 130 -41.04 -6.48 7.82
CA LEU A 130 -42.43 -6.23 8.27
C LEU A 130 -43.45 -5.98 7.13
N MET A 131 -43.13 -6.41 5.91
CA MET A 131 -44.08 -6.47 4.79
C MET A 131 -43.98 -7.81 4.07
N LYS A 132 -44.57 -8.85 4.66
CA LYS A 132 -45.06 -10.05 3.97
C LYS A 132 -46.37 -10.46 4.60
#